data_AF-K1U3U5-F1
#
_entry.id   AF-K1U3U5-F1
#
_cell.length_a   1.000
_cell.length_b   1.000
_cell.length_c   1.000
_cell.angle_alpha   90.00
_cell.angle_beta   90.00
_cell.angle_gamma   90.00
#
_symmetry.space_group_name_H-M   'P 1'
#
loop_
_entity.id
_entity.type
_entity.pdbx_description
1 polymer ?
#
loop_
_entity_poly.entity_id
_entity_poly.type
_entity_poly.pdbx_seq_one_letter_code
_entity_poly.pdbx_strand_id
1 'polypeptide(L)'
;MNGNKLTLTIGGVRAYNHTNLYSKKGAERFKVFAGFTCKVCTNLCVSTDGFLSCLEVTNTKDLYRAVLEMFQSYQPAKHLHLLQTLGNSYLTEHQFCQLLGRMRLRQSLPQGYQKDIPKMLITDSQINTVAKAYINDKNFGSLGNDISMWKLYNLLTGANKSS
;
A
#
# COMPACT_ATOMS: atom_id res chain seq x y z
N MET A 1 10.64 -10.50 -9.51
CA MET A 1 10.86 -9.22 -10.24
C MET A 1 12.34 -8.87 -10.13
N ASN A 2 13.00 -8.48 -11.22
CA ASN A 2 14.44 -8.18 -11.23
C ASN A 2 15.32 -9.32 -10.63
N GLY A 3 14.95 -10.58 -10.87
CA GLY A 3 15.64 -11.76 -10.29
C GLY A 3 15.18 -12.19 -8.89
N ASN A 4 14.36 -11.39 -8.19
CA ASN A 4 13.86 -11.75 -6.86
C ASN A 4 12.73 -12.80 -6.94
N LYS A 5 12.84 -13.85 -6.11
CA LYS A 5 11.81 -14.87 -5.88
C LYS A 5 10.56 -14.22 -5.28
N LEU A 6 9.44 -14.33 -5.99
CA LEU A 6 8.13 -13.91 -5.48
C LEU A 6 7.48 -15.08 -4.77
N THR A 7 6.97 -14.86 -3.56
CA THR A 7 6.25 -15.87 -2.78
C THR A 7 4.88 -15.32 -2.44
N LEU A 8 3.82 -15.96 -2.96
CA LEU A 8 2.46 -15.63 -2.55
C LEU A 8 2.27 -16.06 -1.09
N THR A 9 1.96 -15.10 -0.23
CA THR A 9 1.74 -15.30 1.19
C THR A 9 0.28 -14.98 1.50
N ILE A 10 -0.38 -15.89 2.21
CA ILE A 10 -1.75 -15.72 2.68
C ILE A 10 -1.76 -16.04 4.16
N GLY A 11 -2.33 -15.15 4.96
CA GLY A 11 -2.28 -15.29 6.40
C GLY A 11 -3.32 -14.46 7.11
N GLY A 12 -3.41 -14.66 8.42
CA GLY A 12 -4.24 -13.86 9.28
C GLY A 12 -3.56 -13.64 10.63
N VAL A 13 -3.74 -12.44 11.20
CA VAL A 13 -3.34 -12.13 12.56
C VAL A 13 -4.55 -11.77 13.38
N ARG A 14 -4.60 -12.30 14.60
CA ARG A 14 -5.58 -11.89 15.60
C ARG A 14 -5.00 -10.73 16.38
N ALA A 15 -5.66 -9.57 16.37
CA ALA A 15 -5.18 -8.39 17.08
C ALA A 15 -5.69 -8.39 18.53
N TYR A 16 -4.86 -8.82 19.48
CA TYR A 16 -5.22 -8.83 20.91
C TYR A 16 -5.25 -7.42 21.54
N ASN A 17 -4.64 -6.43 20.89
CA ASN A 17 -4.45 -5.08 21.42
C ASN A 17 -5.76 -4.28 21.58
N HIS A 18 -6.87 -4.73 20.99
CA HIS A 18 -8.20 -4.09 21.11
C HIS A 18 -9.22 -4.93 21.88
N THR A 19 -8.83 -6.10 22.42
CA THR A 19 -9.72 -6.96 23.19
C THR A 19 -9.52 -6.75 24.68
N ASN A 20 -10.56 -6.29 25.39
CA ASN A 20 -10.57 -6.20 26.83
C ASN A 20 -10.60 -7.63 27.43
N LEU A 21 -9.46 -8.09 27.96
CA LEU A 21 -9.27 -9.44 28.53
C LEU A 21 -10.17 -9.73 29.74
N TYR A 22 -10.74 -8.69 30.37
CA TYR A 22 -11.57 -8.79 31.58
C TYR A 22 -13.08 -8.79 31.30
N SER A 23 -13.52 -8.73 30.04
CA SER A 23 -14.95 -8.67 29.68
C SER A 23 -15.49 -10.00 29.13
N LYS A 24 -16.81 -10.17 29.14
CA LYS A 24 -17.50 -11.31 28.51
C LYS A 24 -17.07 -11.43 27.03
N LYS A 25 -16.92 -12.67 26.55
CA LYS A 25 -16.47 -13.01 25.19
C LYS A 25 -17.29 -12.25 24.14
N GLY A 26 -16.71 -11.19 23.56
CA GLY A 26 -17.33 -10.35 22.52
C GLY A 26 -16.82 -10.68 21.12
N ALA A 27 -17.16 -9.84 20.14
CA ALA A 27 -16.68 -9.97 18.76
C ALA A 27 -15.14 -9.89 18.71
N GLU A 28 -14.52 -10.84 18.04
CA GLU A 28 -13.07 -10.95 17.88
C GLU A 28 -12.62 -10.22 16.60
N ARG A 29 -11.50 -9.51 16.66
CA ARG A 29 -10.93 -8.78 15.51
C ARG A 29 -9.78 -9.55 14.88
N PHE A 30 -9.92 -9.87 13.60
CA PHE A 30 -8.90 -10.51 12.78
C PHE A 30 -8.49 -9.59 11.63
N LYS A 31 -7.22 -9.62 11.26
CA LYS A 31 -6.75 -9.07 9.99
C LYS A 31 -6.34 -10.22 9.10
N VAL A 32 -6.95 -10.32 7.93
CA VAL A 32 -6.61 -11.34 6.93
C VAL A 32 -5.97 -10.65 5.74
N PHE A 33 -4.95 -11.27 5.16
CA PHE A 33 -4.19 -10.68 4.08
C PHE A 33 -3.70 -11.72 3.07
N ALA A 34 -3.55 -11.29 1.83
CA ALA A 34 -2.98 -12.05 0.73
C ALA A 34 -2.12 -11.14 -0.16
N GLY A 35 -0.87 -11.51 -0.41
CA GLY A 35 0.09 -10.64 -1.11
C GLY A 35 1.38 -11.35 -1.50
N PHE A 36 2.15 -10.74 -2.41
CA PHE A 36 3.50 -11.22 -2.74
C PHE A 36 4.55 -10.61 -1.80
N THR A 37 4.25 -9.48 -1.18
CA THR A 37 5.07 -8.86 -0.13
C THR A 37 4.22 -8.56 1.09
N CYS A 38 4.29 -9.43 2.09
CA CYS A 38 3.60 -9.26 3.37
C CYS A 38 4.61 -9.05 4.50
N LYS A 39 4.41 -7.99 5.28
CA LYS A 39 5.17 -7.71 6.51
C LYS A 39 4.20 -7.66 7.68
N VAL A 40 4.50 -8.43 8.71
CA VAL A 40 3.75 -8.45 9.97
C VAL A 40 4.68 -7.94 11.07
N CYS A 41 4.27 -6.88 11.75
CA CYS A 41 5.02 -6.34 12.89
C CYS A 41 4.61 -7.04 14.19
N THR A 42 5.47 -6.98 15.21
CA THR A 42 5.20 -7.49 16.57
C THR A 42 3.94 -6.90 17.20
N ASN A 43 3.58 -5.66 16.85
CA ASN A 43 2.33 -5.00 17.27
C ASN A 43 1.09 -5.45 16.46
N LEU A 44 1.19 -6.55 15.70
CA LEU A 44 0.10 -7.13 14.89
C LEU A 44 -0.38 -6.18 13.78
N CYS A 45 0.48 -5.24 13.38
CA CYS A 45 0.29 -4.41 12.19
C CYS A 45 0.68 -5.22 10.95
N VAL A 46 -0.16 -5.19 9.93
CA VAL A 46 0.05 -5.91 8.67
C VAL A 46 0.20 -4.88 7.57
N SER A 47 1.29 -4.99 6.81
CA SER A 47 1.51 -4.26 5.56
C SER A 47 1.64 -5.28 4.44
N THR A 48 0.84 -5.13 3.40
CA THR A 48 0.80 -6.05 2.26
C THR A 48 0.65 -5.24 0.97
N ASP A 49 1.20 -5.73 -0.13
CA ASP A 49 0.99 -5.18 -1.48
C ASP A 49 -0.34 -5.60 -2.10
N GLY A 50 -0.98 -6.63 -1.57
CA GLY A 50 -2.23 -7.17 -2.08
C GLY A 50 -3.44 -6.83 -1.20
N PHE A 51 -4.22 -7.87 -0.90
CA PHE A 51 -5.44 -7.77 -0.14
C PHE A 51 -5.15 -7.65 1.36
N LEU A 52 -5.85 -6.74 2.04
CA LEU A 52 -5.89 -6.61 3.49
C LEU A 52 -7.33 -6.31 3.93
N SER A 53 -7.87 -7.11 4.83
CA SER A 53 -9.19 -6.86 5.43
C SER A 53 -9.14 -7.00 6.95
N CYS A 54 -9.81 -6.07 7.63
CA CYS A 54 -10.07 -6.13 9.06
C CYS A 54 -11.49 -6.68 9.28
N LEU A 55 -11.58 -7.86 9.88
CA LEU A 55 -12.82 -8.57 10.15
C LEU A 55 -13.16 -8.48 11.64
N GLU A 56 -14.44 -8.25 11.93
CA GLU A 56 -15.04 -8.48 13.24
C GLU A 56 -15.91 -9.72 13.16
N VAL A 57 -15.54 -10.78 13.88
CA VAL A 57 -16.22 -12.07 13.82
C VAL A 57 -16.72 -12.47 15.19
N THR A 58 -17.95 -12.97 15.26
CA THR A 58 -18.54 -13.45 16.52
C THR A 58 -18.41 -14.96 16.67
N ASN A 59 -18.24 -15.67 15.56
CA ASN A 59 -18.10 -17.10 15.49
C ASN A 59 -17.08 -17.51 14.41
N THR A 60 -16.68 -18.78 14.42
CA THR A 60 -15.69 -19.33 13.47
C THR A 60 -16.22 -19.48 12.05
N LYS A 61 -17.54 -19.57 11.85
CA LYS A 61 -18.17 -19.64 10.51
C LYS A 61 -18.06 -18.32 9.77
N ASP A 62 -18.22 -17.20 10.47
CA ASP A 62 -18.06 -15.84 9.91
C ASP A 62 -16.63 -15.66 9.39
N LEU A 63 -15.64 -16.09 10.18
CA LEU A 63 -14.23 -16.06 9.79
C LEU A 63 -13.97 -16.94 8.56
N TYR A 64 -14.47 -18.18 8.57
CA TYR A 64 -14.31 -19.10 7.45
C TYR A 64 -14.89 -18.55 6.15
N ARG A 65 -16.10 -17.97 6.21
CA ARG A 65 -16.76 -17.37 5.06
C ARG A 65 -15.97 -16.17 4.52
N ALA A 66 -15.53 -15.27 5.39
CA ALA A 66 -14.76 -14.10 4.97
C ALA A 66 -13.41 -14.49 4.34
N VAL A 67 -12.77 -15.55 4.84
CA VAL A 67 -11.54 -16.11 4.25
C VAL A 67 -11.80 -16.73 2.87
N LEU A 68 -12.92 -17.44 2.69
CA LEU A 68 -13.32 -17.96 1.37
C LEU A 68 -13.59 -16.83 0.37
N GLU A 69 -14.29 -15.78 0.79
CA GLU A 69 -14.55 -14.60 -0.04
C GLU A 69 -13.24 -13.91 -0.44
N MET A 70 -12.25 -13.84 0.47
CA MET A 70 -10.91 -13.38 0.14
C MET A 70 -10.24 -14.25 -0.93
N PHE A 71 -10.28 -15.59 -0.81
CA PHE A 71 -9.69 -16.48 -1.81
C PHE A 71 -10.34 -16.35 -3.19
N GLN A 72 -11.66 -16.17 -3.23
CA GLN A 72 -12.40 -16.00 -4.49
C GLN A 72 -12.16 -14.63 -5.13
N SER A 73 -12.05 -13.59 -4.32
CA SER A 73 -11.84 -12.22 -4.82
C SER A 73 -10.39 -11.93 -5.20
N TYR A 74 -9.43 -12.57 -4.53
CA TYR A 74 -8.01 -12.32 -4.79
C TYR A 74 -7.53 -13.01 -6.07
N GLN A 75 -7.18 -12.22 -7.08
CA GLN A 75 -6.70 -12.69 -8.38
C GLN A 75 -5.17 -12.60 -8.47
N PRO A 76 -4.41 -13.67 -8.11
CA PRO A 76 -2.95 -13.61 -8.07
C PRO A 76 -2.32 -13.37 -9.45
N ALA A 77 -2.90 -13.93 -10.52
CA ALA A 77 -2.40 -13.75 -11.88
C ALA A 77 -2.49 -12.29 -12.34
N LYS A 78 -3.64 -11.64 -12.09
CA LYS A 78 -3.82 -10.21 -12.38
C LYS A 78 -2.87 -9.35 -11.57
N HIS A 79 -2.70 -9.64 -10.28
CA HIS A 79 -1.76 -8.91 -9.43
C HIS A 79 -0.32 -9.05 -9.94
N LEU A 80 0.10 -10.27 -10.30
CA LEU A 80 1.43 -10.51 -10.86
C LEU A 80 1.64 -9.76 -12.18
N HIS A 81 0.63 -9.73 -13.06
CA HIS A 81 0.68 -8.96 -14.30
C HIS A 81 0.82 -7.46 -14.04
N LEU A 82 0.03 -6.90 -13.12
CA LEU A 82 0.13 -5.48 -12.74
C LEU A 82 1.51 -5.13 -12.19
N LEU A 83 2.06 -6.00 -11.34
CA LEU A 83 3.42 -5.89 -10.83
C LEU A 83 4.41 -5.86 -12.00
N GLN A 84 4.34 -6.81 -12.94
CA GLN A 84 5.23 -6.83 -14.12
C GLN A 84 5.13 -5.53 -14.94
N THR A 85 3.92 -5.05 -15.22
CA THR A 85 3.69 -3.81 -15.96
C THR A 85 4.27 -2.59 -15.24
N LEU A 86 4.18 -2.53 -13.90
CA LEU A 86 4.81 -1.48 -13.10
C LEU A 86 6.34 -1.51 -13.19
N GLY A 87 6.93 -2.69 -13.31
CA GLY A 87 8.38 -2.85 -13.52
C GLY A 87 8.84 -2.38 -14.90
N ASN A 88 8.02 -2.58 -15.93
CA ASN A 88 8.36 -2.29 -17.32
C ASN A 88 7.93 -0.90 -17.80
N SER A 89 7.28 -0.11 -16.94
CA SER A 89 6.83 1.25 -17.25
C SER A 89 7.76 2.27 -16.63
N TYR A 90 8.11 3.32 -17.36
CA TYR A 90 9.08 4.34 -16.95
C TYR A 90 8.52 5.75 -17.13
N LEU A 91 8.98 6.66 -16.27
CA LEU A 91 8.74 8.10 -16.39
C LEU A 91 10.08 8.79 -16.58
N THR A 92 10.11 9.74 -17.51
CA THR A 92 11.29 10.60 -17.64
C THR A 92 11.40 11.54 -16.44
N GLU A 93 12.59 12.05 -16.17
CA GLU A 93 12.81 13.04 -15.11
C GLU A 93 11.86 14.24 -15.23
N HIS A 94 11.66 14.73 -16.46
CA HIS A 94 10.74 15.83 -16.73
C HIS A 94 9.29 15.47 -16.39
N GLN A 95 8.82 14.27 -16.77
CA GLN A 95 7.48 13.79 -16.41
C GLN A 95 7.31 13.62 -14.90
N PHE A 96 8.33 13.13 -14.21
CA PHE A 96 8.34 12.98 -12.76
C PHE A 96 8.24 14.35 -12.05
N CYS A 97 9.03 15.33 -12.47
CA CYS A 97 8.97 16.70 -11.94
C CYS A 97 7.60 17.35 -12.20
N GLN A 98 7.04 17.18 -13.40
CA GLN A 98 5.69 17.67 -13.72
C GLN A 98 4.62 17.01 -12.84
N LEU A 99 4.74 15.71 -12.59
CA LEU A 99 3.82 14.97 -11.72
C LEU A 99 3.84 15.55 -10.31
N LEU A 100 5.02 15.70 -9.70
CA LEU A 100 5.15 16.28 -8.35
C LEU A 100 4.60 17.70 -8.27
N GLY A 101 4.88 18.54 -9.28
CA GLY A 101 4.35 19.90 -9.36
C GLY A 101 2.81 19.93 -9.40
N ARG A 102 2.20 19.06 -10.21
CA ARG A 102 0.73 18.93 -10.29
C ARG A 102 0.12 18.40 -8.99
N MET A 103 0.81 17.49 -8.29
CA MET A 103 0.35 16.96 -7.00
C MET A 103 0.27 18.07 -5.93
N ARG A 104 1.26 18.97 -5.89
CA ARG A 104 1.25 20.13 -4.98
C ARG A 104 0.16 21.13 -5.35
N LEU A 105 0.06 21.47 -6.64
CA LEU A 105 -0.97 22.39 -7.13
C LEU A 105 -2.38 21.92 -6.79
N ARG A 106 -2.65 20.61 -6.92
CA ARG A 106 -3.98 20.04 -6.62
C ARG A 106 -4.38 20.19 -5.16
N GLN A 107 -3.45 20.14 -4.22
CA GLN A 107 -3.74 20.38 -2.80
C GLN A 107 -4.02 21.85 -2.49
N SER A 108 -3.42 22.76 -3.25
CA SER A 108 -3.63 24.20 -3.11
C SER A 108 -4.86 24.73 -3.86
N LEU A 109 -5.58 23.89 -4.62
CA LEU A 109 -6.78 24.32 -5.34
C LEU A 109 -7.93 24.68 -4.37
N PRO A 110 -8.77 25.68 -4.69
CA PRO A 110 -9.98 25.96 -3.92
C PRO A 110 -10.94 24.77 -3.89
N GLN A 111 -11.73 24.62 -2.80
CA GLN A 111 -12.65 23.49 -2.60
C GLN A 111 -13.63 23.26 -3.77
N GLY A 112 -14.00 24.32 -4.51
CA GLY A 112 -14.86 24.20 -5.69
C GLY A 112 -14.26 23.36 -6.81
N TYR A 113 -12.96 23.51 -7.09
CA TYR A 113 -12.25 22.79 -8.15
C TYR A 113 -11.73 21.42 -7.71
N GLN A 114 -11.64 21.18 -6.40
CA GLN A 114 -11.23 19.87 -5.88
C GLN A 114 -12.32 18.80 -6.02
N LYS A 115 -13.59 19.18 -6.18
CA LYS A 115 -14.72 18.23 -6.29
C LYS A 115 -14.66 17.38 -7.56
N ASP A 116 -14.14 17.94 -8.64
CA ASP A 116 -14.04 17.27 -9.94
C ASP A 116 -12.76 16.41 -10.06
N ILE A 117 -11.87 16.49 -9.07
CA ILE A 117 -10.59 15.79 -9.08
C ILE A 117 -10.62 14.70 -8.00
N PRO A 118 -10.12 13.47 -8.29
CA PRO A 118 -9.97 12.45 -7.26
C PRO A 118 -9.20 12.99 -6.05
N LYS A 119 -9.80 12.86 -4.87
CA LYS A 119 -9.23 13.35 -3.61
C LYS A 119 -7.87 12.71 -3.39
N MET A 120 -6.85 13.55 -3.30
CA MET A 120 -5.49 13.12 -3.07
C MET A 120 -5.24 12.97 -1.57
N LEU A 121 -4.90 11.76 -1.12
CA LEU A 121 -4.64 11.47 0.31
C LEU A 121 -3.19 11.78 0.73
N ILE A 122 -2.31 12.04 -0.24
CA ILE A 122 -0.90 12.35 0.01
C ILE A 122 -0.80 13.82 0.42
N THR A 123 -0.06 14.11 1.49
CA THR A 123 0.14 15.50 1.98
C THR A 123 1.33 16.18 1.32
N ASP A 124 1.40 17.51 1.38
CA ASP A 124 2.57 18.28 0.92
C ASP A 124 3.89 17.83 1.57
N SER A 125 3.86 17.44 2.85
CA SER A 125 5.04 16.90 3.56
C SER A 125 5.51 15.59 2.94
N GLN A 126 4.57 14.69 2.61
CA GLN A 126 4.88 13.42 1.96
C GLN A 126 5.42 13.65 0.54
N ILE A 127 4.89 14.61 -0.22
CA ILE A 127 5.41 14.99 -1.54
C ILE A 127 6.87 15.47 -1.43
N ASN A 128 7.17 16.34 -0.46
CA ASN A 128 8.55 16.80 -0.24
C ASN A 128 9.49 15.66 0.16
N THR A 129 8.98 14.68 0.92
CA THR A 129 9.73 13.47 1.29
C THR A 129 10.06 12.63 0.05
N VAL A 130 9.11 12.44 -0.87
CA VAL A 130 9.35 11.77 -2.16
C VAL A 130 10.40 12.49 -2.99
N ALA A 131 10.34 13.82 -3.07
CA ALA A 131 11.33 14.61 -3.82
C ALA A 131 12.74 14.44 -3.24
N LYS A 132 12.89 14.48 -1.90
CA LYS A 132 14.18 14.23 -1.24
C LYS A 132 14.68 12.81 -1.46
N ALA A 133 13.78 11.82 -1.42
CA ALA A 133 14.13 10.42 -1.62
C ALA A 133 14.50 10.13 -3.09
N TYR A 134 13.87 10.78 -4.07
CA TYR A 134 14.27 10.67 -5.48
C TYR A 134 15.75 11.02 -5.71
N ILE A 135 16.26 12.01 -4.97
CA ILE A 135 17.64 12.50 -5.04
C ILE A 135 18.59 11.63 -4.21
N ASN A 136 18.22 11.32 -2.96
CA ASN A 136 19.15 10.79 -1.96
C ASN A 136 19.03 9.28 -1.70
N ASP A 137 17.95 8.63 -2.13
CA ASP A 137 17.71 7.21 -1.84
C ASP A 137 18.60 6.32 -2.72
N LYS A 138 19.46 5.51 -2.09
CA LYS A 138 20.40 4.61 -2.79
C LYS A 138 19.72 3.46 -3.55
N ASN A 139 18.53 3.05 -3.11
CA ASN A 139 17.83 1.88 -3.65
C ASN A 139 16.79 2.28 -4.69
N PHE A 140 16.07 3.38 -4.45
CA PHE A 140 14.92 3.80 -5.26
C PHE A 140 15.08 5.15 -5.93
N GLY A 141 16.17 5.89 -5.63
CA GLY A 141 16.51 7.13 -6.31
C GLY A 141 16.82 6.92 -7.79
N SER A 142 16.68 8.00 -8.55
CA SER A 142 16.90 8.00 -10.00
C SER A 142 17.29 9.39 -10.52
N LEU A 143 18.06 10.16 -9.75
CA LEU A 143 18.53 11.48 -10.17
C LEU A 143 19.23 11.41 -11.54
N GLY A 144 18.76 12.22 -12.50
CA GLY A 144 19.32 12.30 -13.85
C GLY A 144 18.99 11.13 -14.78
N ASN A 145 18.11 10.19 -14.39
CA ASN A 145 17.71 9.04 -15.20
C ASN A 145 16.20 8.76 -15.09
N ASP A 146 15.65 8.05 -16.07
CA ASP A 146 14.25 7.63 -16.06
C ASP A 146 13.93 6.74 -14.85
N ILE A 147 12.80 7.04 -14.19
CA ILE A 147 12.34 6.30 -13.02
C ILE A 147 11.29 5.27 -13.42
N SER A 148 11.55 3.99 -13.12
CA SER A 148 10.53 2.94 -13.26
C SER A 148 9.35 3.21 -12.33
N MET A 149 8.14 2.86 -12.75
CA MET A 149 6.93 3.03 -11.95
C MET A 149 6.98 2.23 -10.64
N TRP A 150 7.70 1.11 -10.62
CA TRP A 150 8.02 0.36 -9.41
C TRP A 150 8.85 1.16 -8.39
N LYS A 151 9.91 1.85 -8.82
CA LYS A 151 10.70 2.73 -7.96
C LYS A 151 9.84 3.90 -7.43
N LEU A 152 9.05 4.53 -8.30
CA LEU A 152 8.13 5.60 -7.89
C LEU A 152 7.13 5.13 -6.82
N TYR A 153 6.52 3.96 -7.01
CA TYR A 153 5.62 3.35 -6.04
C TYR A 153 6.30 3.14 -4.68
N ASN A 154 7.54 2.66 -4.68
CA ASN A 154 8.31 2.47 -3.44
C ASN A 154 8.68 3.80 -2.77
N LEU A 155 9.01 4.85 -3.52
CA LEU A 155 9.25 6.19 -2.96
C LEU A 155 7.98 6.76 -2.29
N LEU A 156 6.83 6.64 -2.95
CA LEU A 156 5.53 7.07 -2.40
C LEU A 156 5.15 6.29 -1.14
N THR A 157 5.35 4.97 -1.16
CA THR A 157 5.09 4.09 -0.01
C THR A 157 6.05 4.38 1.14
N GLY A 158 7.31 4.69 0.84
CA GLY A 158 8.31 5.13 1.80
C GLY A 158 7.92 6.44 2.49
N ALA A 159 7.49 7.43 1.71
CA ALA A 159 7.02 8.70 2.25
C ALA A 159 5.81 8.55 3.20
N ASN A 160 4.91 7.60 2.92
CA ASN A 160 3.78 7.33 3.81
C ASN A 160 4.18 6.65 5.14
N LYS A 161 5.31 5.93 5.18
CA LYS A 161 5.84 5.29 6.40
C LYS A 161 6.59 6.25 7.31
N SER A 162 7.12 7.34 6.75
CA SER A 162 7.87 8.37 7.47
C SER A 162 6.98 9.44 8.10
N SER A 163 5.65 9.34 7.95
CA SER A 163 4.64 10.22 8.53
C SER A 163 4.12 9.73 9.86
#